data_AF-A0A7J8N399-F1
#
_entry.id   AF-A0A7J8N399-F1
#
_cell.length_a   1.000
_cell.length_b   1.000
_cell.length_c   1.000
_cell.angle_alpha   90.00
_cell.angle_beta   90.00
_cell.angle_gamma   90.00
#
_symmetry.space_group_name_H-M   'P 1'
#
loop_
_entity.id
_entity.type
_entity.pdbx_description
1 polymer ?
#
loop_
_entity_poly.entity_id
_entity_poly.type
_entity_poly.pdbx_seq_one_letter_code
_entity_poly.pdbx_strand_id
1 'polypeptide(L)'
;MEWKAFNPRFCVVVIELPGVIHVTRNRFYKVQTTRSWDYLGLSSTSLSNLLNKSKMGNGVIIGLLDTGIWPELEVFNDENLGPIPSRWRGVCESGEHFDGAKACNRKLIGARYFISGLEAEYGQPYNTSENDDYMSPRDSSGHGTHTSSIAGGSFVANASYDGLGLGTVRGGAPGAHLAMYKVCWRLYGGVCADADVLKAFDEAINDGVDVLSVSLAADIPLYSEVDRRGSIPIGSFHAVAKGITVVCAAGNAGPRAETVQNTAPWILTVAASTVDRSFPTPIALGNNHTIIVSNKTLTGQRKWLDRIRTNSYKYQFQGQAMFTGEDTVSAALVYPEVSDLMPPR
;
A
#
# COMPACT_ATOMS: atom_id res chain seq x y z
N MET A 1 -11.36 -13.33 27.29
CA MET A 1 -12.58 -13.24 26.47
C MET A 1 -12.40 -14.17 25.29
N GLU A 2 -13.25 -15.19 25.16
CA GLU A 2 -13.10 -16.29 24.20
C GLU A 2 -14.39 -16.38 23.36
N TRP A 3 -14.26 -16.58 22.04
CA TRP A 3 -15.41 -16.69 21.13
C TRP A 3 -15.57 -18.12 20.65
N LYS A 4 -16.78 -18.69 20.78
CA LYS A 4 -17.11 -20.06 20.36
C LYS A 4 -18.30 -20.03 19.41
N ALA A 5 -18.17 -20.77 18.30
CA ALA A 5 -19.24 -20.94 17.33
C ALA A 5 -20.10 -22.15 17.71
N PHE A 6 -21.43 -21.98 17.70
CA PHE A 6 -22.37 -23.04 18.06
C PHE A 6 -23.39 -23.24 16.94
N ASN A 7 -23.97 -24.44 16.89
CA ASN A 7 -25.08 -24.73 15.99
C ASN A 7 -26.32 -23.91 16.40
N PRO A 8 -27.01 -23.25 15.44
CA PRO A 8 -28.10 -22.30 15.73
C PRO A 8 -29.29 -22.90 16.51
N ARG A 9 -29.45 -24.23 16.53
CA ARG A 9 -30.50 -24.89 17.32
C ARG A 9 -30.24 -24.85 18.83
N PHE A 10 -29.02 -24.54 19.27
CA PHE A 10 -28.64 -24.51 20.68
C PHE A 10 -28.53 -23.09 21.24
N CYS A 11 -28.83 -22.04 20.47
CA CYS A 11 -28.65 -20.64 20.88
C CYS A 11 -29.40 -20.27 22.16
N VAL A 12 -30.60 -20.82 22.39
CA VAL A 12 -31.41 -20.55 23.59
C VAL A 12 -30.80 -21.19 24.84
N VAL A 13 -30.12 -22.32 24.69
CA VAL A 13 -29.48 -23.03 25.82
C VAL A 13 -28.12 -22.39 26.15
N VAL A 14 -27.41 -21.90 25.12
CA VAL A 14 -26.05 -21.34 25.29
C VAL A 14 -26.08 -19.97 25.97
N ILE A 15 -27.11 -19.16 25.77
CA ILE A 15 -27.21 -17.82 26.42
C ILE A 15 -27.45 -17.92 27.93
N GLU A 16 -27.97 -19.05 28.42
CA GLU A 16 -28.24 -19.27 29.84
C GLU A 16 -27.03 -19.82 30.62
N LEU A 17 -25.91 -20.13 29.94
CA LEU A 17 -24.72 -20.64 30.59
C LEU A 17 -23.99 -19.54 31.39
N PRO A 18 -23.58 -19.81 32.65
CA PRO A 18 -22.80 -18.87 33.43
C PRO A 18 -21.50 -18.49 32.72
N GLY A 19 -21.29 -17.18 32.51
CA GLY A 19 -20.09 -16.64 31.84
C GLY A 19 -20.29 -16.27 30.36
N VAL A 20 -21.45 -16.55 29.77
CA VAL A 20 -21.79 -16.10 28.41
C VAL A 20 -22.40 -14.70 28.46
N ILE A 21 -21.67 -13.72 27.94
CA ILE A 21 -22.07 -12.30 28.00
C ILE A 21 -23.02 -11.92 26.86
N HIS A 22 -22.87 -12.54 25.67
CA HIS A 22 -23.68 -12.20 24.49
C HIS A 22 -23.70 -13.33 23.45
N VAL A 23 -24.82 -13.51 22.75
CA VAL A 23 -24.97 -14.43 21.62
C VAL A 23 -25.52 -13.67 20.42
N THR A 24 -24.76 -13.63 19.32
CA THR A 24 -25.17 -12.99 18.06
C THR A 24 -25.48 -14.04 16.99
N ARG A 25 -26.55 -13.84 16.21
CA ARG A 25 -26.90 -14.72 15.10
C ARG A 25 -25.89 -14.60 13.95
N ASN A 26 -25.40 -15.73 13.46
CA ASN A 26 -24.55 -15.80 12.26
C ASN A 26 -25.28 -15.26 11.01
N ARG A 27 -24.57 -14.50 10.16
CA ARG A 27 -25.10 -13.92 8.91
C ARG A 27 -24.12 -14.16 7.77
N PHE A 28 -24.65 -14.39 6.56
CA PHE A 28 -23.86 -14.42 5.34
C PHE A 28 -23.52 -12.99 4.90
N TYR A 29 -22.29 -12.78 4.45
CA TYR A 29 -21.83 -11.51 3.90
C TYR A 29 -21.31 -11.72 2.48
N LYS A 30 -21.52 -10.73 1.60
CA LYS A 30 -20.89 -10.69 0.28
C LYS A 30 -19.48 -10.16 0.43
N VAL A 31 -18.55 -10.75 -0.30
CA VAL A 31 -17.12 -10.44 -0.26
C VAL A 31 -16.76 -9.58 -1.46
N GLN A 32 -15.83 -8.63 -1.27
CA GLN A 32 -15.11 -7.93 -2.33
C GLN A 32 -13.66 -7.46 -1.86
N THR A 33 -12.71 -6.90 -2.65
CA THR A 33 -11.49 -6.14 -2.17
C THR A 33 -11.89 -4.79 -1.57
N THR A 34 -12.73 -4.91 -0.58
CA THR A 34 -13.85 -3.98 -0.45
C THR A 34 -14.16 -3.55 0.90
N ARG A 35 -13.56 -4.20 1.89
CA ARG A 35 -14.07 -3.92 3.20
C ARG A 35 -13.63 -2.55 3.66
N SER A 36 -12.41 -2.12 3.34
CA SER A 36 -11.83 -0.87 3.84
C SER A 36 -12.71 0.35 3.56
N TRP A 37 -13.10 0.56 2.31
CA TRP A 37 -13.90 1.74 1.95
C TRP A 37 -15.35 1.68 2.43
N ASP A 38 -15.97 0.49 2.43
CA ASP A 38 -17.29 0.32 3.00
C ASP A 38 -17.28 0.47 4.53
N TYR A 39 -16.21 -0.01 5.19
CA TYR A 39 -15.97 0.16 6.62
C TYR A 39 -15.86 1.64 6.99
N LEU A 40 -15.30 2.47 6.10
CA LEU A 40 -15.27 3.93 6.23
C LEU A 40 -16.59 4.62 5.81
N GLY A 41 -17.65 3.87 5.50
CA GLY A 41 -18.94 4.42 5.07
C GLY A 41 -18.95 4.97 3.64
N LEU A 42 -17.93 4.70 2.84
CA LEU A 42 -17.77 5.20 1.47
C LEU A 42 -18.23 4.16 0.42
N SER A 43 -19.39 3.54 0.65
CA SER A 43 -19.95 2.58 -0.29
C SER A 43 -20.34 3.21 -1.63
N SER A 44 -19.98 2.58 -2.75
CA SER A 44 -20.33 3.07 -4.10
C SER A 44 -21.84 3.15 -4.35
N THR A 45 -22.62 2.38 -3.60
CA THR A 45 -24.09 2.33 -3.70
C THR A 45 -24.80 3.51 -3.02
N SER A 46 -24.10 4.28 -2.17
CA SER A 46 -24.68 5.38 -1.43
C SER A 46 -24.49 6.72 -2.16
N LEU A 47 -25.56 7.26 -2.73
CA LEU A 47 -25.53 8.52 -3.50
C LEU A 47 -25.15 9.76 -2.67
N SER A 48 -25.28 9.71 -1.34
CA SER A 48 -25.11 10.87 -0.46
C SER A 48 -23.74 10.97 0.22
N ASN A 49 -22.87 9.98 0.03
CA ASN A 49 -21.57 9.95 0.69
C ASN A 49 -20.50 10.80 -0.03
N LEU A 50 -19.33 10.94 0.61
CA LEU A 50 -18.24 11.77 0.09
C LEU A 50 -17.77 11.30 -1.30
N LEU A 51 -17.74 9.99 -1.55
CA LEU A 51 -17.30 9.41 -2.82
C LEU A 51 -18.13 9.94 -4.00
N ASN A 52 -19.46 9.96 -3.87
CA ASN A 52 -20.33 10.47 -4.94
C ASN A 52 -20.37 12.01 -4.96
N LYS A 53 -20.35 12.67 -3.79
CA LYS A 53 -20.29 14.15 -3.70
C LYS A 53 -19.03 14.74 -4.33
N SER A 54 -17.89 14.06 -4.21
CA SER A 54 -16.62 14.47 -4.83
C SER A 54 -16.48 14.01 -6.29
N LYS A 55 -17.54 13.44 -6.88
CA LYS A 55 -17.49 12.81 -8.21
C LYS A 55 -16.33 11.81 -8.34
N MET A 56 -16.09 11.04 -7.27
CA MET A 56 -15.02 10.05 -7.18
C MET A 56 -13.61 10.64 -7.37
N GLY A 57 -13.43 11.95 -7.21
CA GLY A 57 -12.15 12.64 -7.46
C GLY A 57 -11.89 12.99 -8.92
N ASN A 58 -12.93 13.05 -9.77
CA ASN A 58 -12.80 13.45 -11.16
C ASN A 58 -12.04 14.79 -11.30
N GLY A 59 -11.00 14.80 -12.15
CA GLY A 59 -10.17 15.98 -12.43
C GLY A 59 -9.08 16.25 -11.38
N VAL A 60 -8.99 15.43 -10.33
CA VAL A 60 -7.91 15.45 -9.34
C VAL A 60 -6.74 14.58 -9.82
N ILE A 61 -5.53 15.02 -9.57
CA ILE A 61 -4.27 14.33 -9.87
C ILE A 61 -3.58 14.00 -8.55
N ILE A 62 -3.42 12.71 -8.28
CA ILE A 62 -2.69 12.19 -7.11
C ILE A 62 -1.27 11.84 -7.57
N GLY A 63 -0.27 12.56 -7.03
CA GLY A 63 1.13 12.20 -7.18
C GLY A 63 1.56 11.19 -6.12
N LEU A 64 2.32 10.18 -6.52
CA LEU A 64 2.84 9.14 -5.64
C LEU A 64 4.36 9.10 -5.70
N LEU A 65 5.02 9.22 -4.54
CA LEU A 65 6.46 9.00 -4.41
C LEU A 65 6.66 7.63 -3.78
N ASP A 66 7.13 6.66 -4.58
CA ASP A 66 7.13 5.25 -4.19
C ASP A 66 8.12 4.39 -5.04
N THR A 67 7.94 3.07 -5.08
CA THR A 67 8.78 2.09 -5.81
C THR A 67 8.45 1.96 -7.31
N GLY A 68 7.56 2.80 -7.84
CA GLY A 68 7.08 2.75 -9.22
C GLY A 68 5.66 2.20 -9.34
N ILE A 69 5.24 1.91 -10.58
CA ILE A 69 3.91 1.38 -10.87
C ILE A 69 3.93 0.23 -11.89
N TRP A 70 3.02 -0.73 -11.75
CA TRP A 70 2.75 -1.77 -12.77
C TRP A 70 1.52 -1.37 -13.61
N PRO A 71 1.71 -0.67 -14.74
CA PRO A 71 0.61 0.00 -15.45
C PRO A 71 -0.39 -0.96 -16.11
N GLU A 72 0.00 -2.21 -16.38
CA GLU A 72 -0.85 -3.18 -17.05
C GLU A 72 -1.98 -3.77 -16.19
N LEU A 73 -2.04 -3.44 -14.89
CA LEU A 73 -3.10 -3.96 -14.03
C LEU A 73 -4.45 -3.32 -14.37
N GLU A 74 -5.51 -4.13 -14.33
CA GLU A 74 -6.89 -3.68 -14.57
C GLU A 74 -7.30 -2.53 -13.62
N VAL A 75 -6.72 -2.45 -12.43
CA VAL A 75 -7.00 -1.36 -11.46
C VAL A 75 -6.51 0.01 -11.95
N PHE A 76 -5.67 0.06 -12.98
CA PHE A 76 -5.24 1.29 -13.66
C PHE A 76 -5.87 1.46 -15.05
N ASN A 77 -6.98 0.77 -15.33
CA ASN A 77 -7.76 1.05 -16.51
C ASN A 77 -8.32 2.48 -16.48
N ASP A 78 -8.46 3.07 -17.66
CA ASP A 78 -8.94 4.44 -17.84
C ASP A 78 -10.39 4.53 -18.32
N GLU A 79 -11.11 3.41 -18.24
CA GLU A 79 -12.51 3.34 -18.66
C GLU A 79 -13.36 4.26 -17.79
N ASN A 80 -14.21 5.06 -18.43
CA ASN A 80 -15.09 6.05 -17.78
C ASN A 80 -14.36 7.23 -17.10
N LEU A 81 -13.05 7.40 -17.31
CA LEU A 81 -12.36 8.62 -16.90
C LEU A 81 -12.51 9.74 -17.95
N GLY A 82 -12.70 10.96 -17.43
CA GLY A 82 -12.69 12.18 -18.23
C GLY A 82 -11.32 12.49 -18.84
N PRO A 83 -11.21 13.55 -19.66
CA PRO A 83 -9.95 13.95 -20.26
C PRO A 83 -8.92 14.32 -19.19
N ILE A 84 -7.63 14.13 -19.53
CA ILE A 84 -6.51 14.59 -18.70
C ILE A 84 -6.66 16.12 -18.48
N PRO A 85 -6.56 16.63 -17.24
CA PRO A 85 -6.70 18.06 -16.97
C PRO A 85 -5.71 18.89 -17.78
N SER A 86 -6.15 19.96 -18.44
CA SER A 86 -5.30 20.79 -19.31
C SER A 86 -4.16 21.50 -18.59
N ARG A 87 -4.21 21.56 -17.25
CA ARG A 87 -3.15 22.09 -16.39
C ARG A 87 -2.01 21.11 -16.15
N TRP A 88 -2.20 19.83 -16.46
CA TRP A 88 -1.19 18.79 -16.28
C TRP A 88 0.02 19.04 -17.18
N ARG A 89 1.22 19.00 -16.61
CA ARG A 89 2.48 19.27 -17.31
C ARG A 89 3.47 18.12 -17.27
N GLY A 90 3.17 17.05 -16.53
CA GLY A 90 4.05 15.91 -16.41
C GLY A 90 4.08 15.05 -17.67
N VAL A 91 5.05 14.14 -17.68
CA VAL A 91 5.36 13.27 -18.82
C VAL A 91 5.36 11.81 -18.40
N CYS A 92 5.34 10.93 -19.40
CA CYS A 92 5.56 9.52 -19.21
C CYS A 92 6.90 9.12 -19.82
N GLU A 93 7.86 8.95 -18.94
CA GLU A 93 9.21 8.57 -19.27
C GLU A 93 9.26 7.08 -19.64
N SER A 94 9.87 6.79 -20.78
CA SER A 94 10.16 5.41 -21.19
C SER A 94 11.46 4.93 -20.55
N GLY A 95 11.54 3.63 -20.29
CA GLY A 95 12.75 2.99 -19.78
C GLY A 95 12.68 1.48 -19.92
N GLU A 96 13.51 0.79 -19.16
CA GLU A 96 13.54 -0.67 -19.11
C GLU A 96 12.15 -1.27 -18.86
N HIS A 97 11.68 -2.11 -19.79
CA HIS A 97 10.36 -2.75 -19.76
C HIS A 97 9.17 -1.77 -19.59
N PHE A 98 9.33 -0.48 -19.87
CA PHE A 98 8.28 0.52 -19.71
C PHE A 98 8.26 1.46 -20.91
N ASP A 99 7.28 1.27 -21.80
CA ASP A 99 7.04 2.16 -22.94
C ASP A 99 6.05 3.25 -22.50
N GLY A 100 6.53 4.45 -22.21
CA GLY A 100 5.73 5.55 -21.67
C GLY A 100 4.52 5.92 -22.54
N ALA A 101 4.63 5.77 -23.86
CA ALA A 101 3.53 6.03 -24.79
C ALA A 101 2.41 4.99 -24.72
N LYS A 102 2.69 3.78 -24.23
CA LYS A 102 1.71 2.69 -24.06
C LYS A 102 1.29 2.50 -22.60
N ALA A 103 2.20 2.75 -21.67
CA ALA A 103 1.99 2.56 -20.25
C ALA A 103 1.06 3.61 -19.65
N CYS A 104 1.15 4.85 -20.14
CA CYS A 104 0.27 5.92 -19.70
C CYS A 104 -1.02 6.01 -20.51
N ASN A 105 -2.08 6.39 -19.82
CA ASN A 105 -3.44 6.49 -20.33
C ASN A 105 -4.18 7.61 -19.56
N ARG A 106 -5.52 7.70 -19.62
CA ARG A 106 -6.23 8.72 -18.81
C ARG A 106 -6.24 8.40 -17.32
N LYS A 107 -5.76 7.24 -16.87
CA LYS A 107 -5.65 6.87 -15.45
C LYS A 107 -4.28 7.17 -14.89
N LEU A 108 -3.24 6.55 -15.44
CA LEU A 108 -1.83 6.89 -15.18
C LEU A 108 -1.40 7.92 -16.22
N ILE A 109 -1.39 9.19 -15.84
CA ILE A 109 -1.14 10.31 -16.76
C ILE A 109 0.32 10.79 -16.77
N GLY A 110 1.11 10.29 -15.82
CA GLY A 110 2.50 10.65 -15.60
C GLY A 110 3.28 9.52 -14.94
N ALA A 111 4.51 9.31 -15.38
CA ALA A 111 5.41 8.33 -14.78
C ALA A 111 6.86 8.76 -15.00
N ARG A 112 7.59 8.95 -13.91
CA ARG A 112 9.02 9.31 -13.88
C ARG A 112 9.77 8.45 -12.88
N TYR A 113 11.08 8.35 -13.02
CA TYR A 113 11.95 7.73 -12.03
C TYR A 113 13.18 8.59 -11.75
N PHE A 114 13.73 8.47 -10.55
CA PHE A 114 14.88 9.23 -10.08
C PHE A 114 15.83 8.28 -9.37
N ILE A 115 17.10 8.29 -9.78
CA ILE A 115 18.13 7.38 -9.26
C ILE A 115 19.49 8.03 -9.05
N SER A 116 19.69 9.25 -9.57
CA SER A 116 21.00 9.90 -9.55
C SER A 116 21.50 10.16 -8.13
N GLY A 117 20.59 10.43 -7.19
CA GLY A 117 20.92 10.54 -5.78
C GLY A 117 21.40 9.22 -5.19
N LEU A 118 20.71 8.12 -5.50
CA LEU A 118 21.08 6.79 -5.03
C LEU A 118 22.44 6.35 -5.58
N GLU A 119 22.69 6.49 -6.89
CA GLU A 119 23.98 6.07 -7.47
C GLU A 119 25.16 6.89 -6.92
N ALA A 120 24.94 8.17 -6.62
CA ALA A 120 25.96 9.04 -6.02
C ALA A 120 26.30 8.59 -4.58
N GLU A 121 25.29 8.27 -3.77
CA GLU A 121 25.50 7.80 -2.39
C GLU A 121 26.05 6.36 -2.35
N TYR A 122 25.56 5.51 -3.25
CA TYR A 122 26.01 4.12 -3.36
C TYR A 122 27.44 4.00 -3.89
N GLY A 123 27.93 5.01 -4.62
CA GLY A 123 29.29 5.09 -5.14
C GLY A 123 29.54 4.23 -6.39
N GLN A 124 28.50 3.64 -6.97
CA GLN A 124 28.56 2.86 -8.20
C GLN A 124 27.21 2.83 -8.94
N PRO A 125 27.20 2.54 -10.25
CA PRO A 125 25.96 2.43 -11.02
C PRO A 125 25.02 1.36 -10.46
N TYR A 126 23.72 1.63 -10.50
CA TYR A 126 22.74 0.68 -10.02
C TYR A 126 22.58 -0.50 -10.98
N ASN A 127 22.81 -1.72 -10.48
CA ASN A 127 22.62 -2.94 -11.25
C ASN A 127 21.21 -3.49 -11.06
N THR A 128 20.34 -3.28 -12.06
CA THR A 128 18.95 -3.76 -12.04
C THR A 128 18.83 -5.28 -12.10
N SER A 129 19.79 -5.98 -12.71
CA SER A 129 19.79 -7.44 -12.79
C SER A 129 20.09 -8.11 -11.45
N GLU A 130 20.99 -7.53 -10.66
CA GLU A 130 21.31 -8.05 -9.31
C GLU A 130 20.19 -7.78 -8.29
N ASN A 131 19.47 -6.67 -8.46
CA ASN A 131 18.43 -6.25 -7.52
C ASN A 131 17.00 -6.63 -7.96
N ASP A 132 16.83 -7.30 -9.10
CA ASP A 132 15.52 -7.67 -9.67
C ASP A 132 14.61 -6.43 -9.79
N ASP A 133 15.09 -5.41 -10.51
CA ASP A 133 14.47 -4.10 -10.67
C ASP A 133 14.49 -3.63 -12.14
N TYR A 134 13.98 -2.43 -12.41
CA TYR A 134 13.92 -1.84 -13.75
C TYR A 134 14.39 -0.39 -13.74
N MET A 135 15.29 -0.04 -14.68
CA MET A 135 15.69 1.35 -14.93
C MET A 135 14.58 2.10 -15.68
N SER A 136 13.44 2.27 -15.01
CA SER A 136 12.21 2.88 -15.50
C SER A 136 11.23 3.12 -14.36
N PRO A 137 10.08 3.79 -14.60
CA PRO A 137 9.02 3.92 -13.60
C PRO A 137 8.32 2.59 -13.23
N ARG A 138 8.69 1.45 -13.82
CA ARG A 138 8.09 0.16 -13.52
C ARG A 138 8.38 -0.29 -12.09
N ASP A 139 7.33 -0.79 -11.44
CA ASP A 139 7.41 -1.37 -10.09
C ASP A 139 7.86 -2.83 -10.13
N SER A 140 8.95 -3.14 -9.43
CA SER A 140 9.43 -4.51 -9.20
C SER A 140 9.17 -4.99 -7.77
N SER A 141 8.87 -4.07 -6.85
CA SER A 141 8.61 -4.34 -5.43
C SER A 141 7.14 -4.67 -5.17
N GLY A 142 6.24 -3.95 -5.83
CA GLY A 142 4.79 -4.03 -5.65
C GLY A 142 4.24 -3.00 -4.64
N HIS A 143 5.10 -2.33 -3.86
CA HIS A 143 4.68 -1.36 -2.86
C HIS A 143 3.97 -0.16 -3.51
N GLY A 144 4.61 0.48 -4.50
CA GLY A 144 4.06 1.63 -5.21
C GLY A 144 2.79 1.31 -6.01
N THR A 145 2.73 0.12 -6.60
CA THR A 145 1.52 -0.37 -7.26
C THR A 145 0.37 -0.54 -6.26
N HIS A 146 0.66 -1.12 -5.10
CA HIS A 146 -0.34 -1.33 -4.06
C HIS A 146 -0.86 -0.01 -3.48
N THR A 147 0.03 0.93 -3.13
CA THR A 147 -0.35 2.26 -2.61
C THR A 147 -1.13 3.07 -3.66
N SER A 148 -0.71 3.04 -4.93
CA SER A 148 -1.43 3.66 -6.05
C SER A 148 -2.85 3.13 -6.21
N SER A 149 -3.01 1.80 -6.11
CA SER A 149 -4.32 1.16 -6.22
C SER A 149 -5.26 1.55 -5.07
N ILE A 150 -4.73 1.75 -3.87
CA ILE A 150 -5.48 2.21 -2.70
C ILE A 150 -5.87 3.68 -2.86
N ALA A 151 -4.97 4.53 -3.33
CA ALA A 151 -5.24 5.97 -3.45
C ALA A 151 -6.31 6.26 -4.50
N GLY A 152 -6.15 5.70 -5.70
CA GLY A 152 -7.00 6.04 -6.83
C GLY A 152 -7.28 4.90 -7.79
N GLY A 153 -7.14 3.63 -7.42
CA GLY A 153 -7.51 2.51 -8.31
C GLY A 153 -8.95 2.57 -8.86
N SER A 154 -9.10 2.20 -10.13
CA SER A 154 -10.40 2.00 -10.79
C SER A 154 -11.15 0.79 -10.20
N PHE A 155 -12.44 0.66 -10.51
CA PHE A 155 -13.24 -0.47 -10.06
C PHE A 155 -12.83 -1.76 -10.78
N VAL A 156 -12.49 -2.82 -10.03
CA VAL A 156 -12.12 -4.14 -10.58
C VAL A 156 -12.91 -5.24 -9.91
N ALA A 157 -13.92 -5.80 -10.57
CA ALA A 157 -14.78 -6.84 -10.00
C ALA A 157 -14.03 -8.16 -9.76
N ASN A 158 -14.56 -9.01 -8.88
CA ASN A 158 -14.10 -10.40 -8.69
C ASN A 158 -12.61 -10.59 -8.32
N ALA A 159 -11.94 -9.57 -7.76
CA ALA A 159 -10.54 -9.66 -7.35
C ALA A 159 -10.37 -10.35 -6.01
N SER A 160 -9.42 -11.28 -5.89
CA SER A 160 -9.14 -12.00 -4.64
C SER A 160 -7.66 -12.29 -4.52
N TYR A 161 -7.16 -12.50 -3.30
CA TYR A 161 -5.83 -13.06 -3.06
C TYR A 161 -5.95 -14.56 -2.79
N ASP A 162 -5.70 -15.39 -3.81
CA ASP A 162 -5.88 -16.86 -3.74
C ASP A 162 -7.24 -17.27 -3.12
N GLY A 163 -8.31 -16.56 -3.49
CA GLY A 163 -9.68 -16.77 -3.00
C GLY A 163 -10.04 -15.98 -1.73
N LEU A 164 -9.06 -15.41 -1.04
CA LEU A 164 -9.27 -14.56 0.13
C LEU A 164 -9.71 -13.15 -0.28
N GLY A 165 -10.69 -12.62 0.44
CA GLY A 165 -11.15 -11.24 0.25
C GLY A 165 -11.76 -10.98 -1.13
N LEU A 166 -12.28 -12.02 -1.80
CA LEU A 166 -12.85 -12.00 -3.15
C LEU A 166 -13.83 -10.87 -3.40
N GLY A 167 -13.69 -10.11 -4.49
CA GLY A 167 -14.65 -9.26 -5.24
C GLY A 167 -14.13 -7.84 -5.56
N THR A 168 -14.96 -6.81 -5.80
CA THR A 168 -14.57 -5.46 -6.33
C THR A 168 -13.48 -4.61 -5.62
N VAL A 169 -12.33 -4.40 -6.25
CA VAL A 169 -11.31 -3.43 -5.75
C VAL A 169 -11.73 -2.05 -6.17
N ARG A 170 -11.41 -1.04 -5.36
CA ARG A 170 -11.32 0.36 -5.82
C ARG A 170 -10.43 1.18 -4.89
N GLY A 171 -9.85 2.27 -5.40
CA GLY A 171 -9.12 3.24 -4.58
C GLY A 171 -10.01 4.30 -3.96
N GLY A 172 -9.49 5.14 -3.07
CA GLY A 172 -10.22 6.21 -2.36
C GLY A 172 -10.97 7.15 -3.29
N ALA A 173 -10.30 7.52 -4.38
CA ALA A 173 -10.81 8.36 -5.46
C ALA A 173 -10.69 7.65 -6.83
N PRO A 174 -11.63 6.75 -7.19
CA PRO A 174 -11.56 5.98 -8.44
C PRO A 174 -11.59 6.82 -9.72
N GLY A 175 -12.10 8.04 -9.67
CA GLY A 175 -12.13 8.99 -10.78
C GLY A 175 -10.90 9.90 -10.87
N ALA A 176 -9.96 9.80 -9.92
CA ALA A 176 -8.73 10.58 -9.95
C ALA A 176 -7.72 10.00 -10.95
N HIS A 177 -6.88 10.89 -11.47
CA HIS A 177 -5.69 10.57 -12.24
C HIS A 177 -4.51 10.30 -11.30
N LEU A 178 -3.56 9.49 -11.74
CA LEU A 178 -2.36 9.11 -11.01
C LEU A 178 -1.11 9.60 -11.74
N ALA A 179 -0.13 10.08 -10.99
CA ALA A 179 1.21 10.39 -11.46
C ALA A 179 2.24 9.70 -10.57
N MET A 180 3.06 8.81 -11.14
CA MET A 180 4.05 8.04 -10.40
C MET A 180 5.43 8.69 -10.50
N TYR A 181 6.07 8.87 -9.34
CA TYR A 181 7.44 9.35 -9.18
C TYR A 181 8.22 8.26 -8.43
N LYS A 182 8.87 7.36 -9.19
CA LYS A 182 9.69 6.29 -8.59
C LYS A 182 10.97 6.89 -8.00
N VAL A 183 11.11 6.80 -6.68
CA VAL A 183 12.28 7.30 -5.95
C VAL A 183 12.93 6.23 -5.08
N CYS A 184 12.30 5.05 -5.01
CA CYS A 184 12.74 3.94 -4.19
C CYS A 184 13.12 2.75 -5.06
N TRP A 185 14.21 2.10 -4.66
CA TRP A 185 14.87 1.03 -5.41
C TRP A 185 15.11 -0.16 -4.49
N ARG A 186 15.20 -1.37 -5.05
CA ARG A 186 15.29 -2.61 -4.25
C ARG A 186 16.64 -2.83 -3.56
N LEU A 187 17.60 -1.93 -3.75
CA LEU A 187 18.88 -1.95 -3.04
C LEU A 187 18.64 -2.07 -1.52
N TYR A 188 19.36 -2.98 -0.86
CA TYR A 188 19.23 -3.29 0.57
C TYR A 188 17.80 -3.58 1.06
N GLY A 189 16.94 -4.13 0.19
CA GLY A 189 15.55 -4.46 0.53
C GLY A 189 14.55 -3.31 0.36
N GLY A 190 15.00 -2.13 -0.06
CA GLY A 190 14.14 -0.97 -0.32
C GLY A 190 14.73 0.31 0.27
N VAL A 191 15.37 1.13 -0.57
CA VAL A 191 15.96 2.42 -0.15
C VAL A 191 15.61 3.52 -1.14
N CYS A 192 15.53 4.75 -0.63
CA CYS A 192 15.20 5.94 -1.41
C CYS A 192 16.19 7.03 -1.00
N ALA A 193 16.91 7.61 -1.97
CA ALA A 193 17.86 8.66 -1.67
C ALA A 193 17.16 10.01 -1.47
N ASP A 194 17.61 10.80 -0.49
CA ASP A 194 17.02 12.10 -0.17
C ASP A 194 16.98 13.07 -1.37
N ALA A 195 18.03 13.07 -2.18
CA ALA A 195 18.12 13.91 -3.38
C ALA A 195 17.07 13.52 -4.44
N ASP A 196 16.83 12.21 -4.63
CA ASP A 196 15.82 11.70 -5.56
C ASP A 196 14.40 12.02 -5.06
N VAL A 197 14.17 11.89 -3.75
CA VAL A 197 12.91 12.29 -3.09
C VAL A 197 12.64 13.79 -3.28
N LEU A 198 13.62 14.66 -2.99
CA LEU A 198 13.49 16.11 -3.19
C LEU A 198 13.23 16.47 -4.65
N LYS A 199 13.92 15.81 -5.58
CA LYS A 199 13.71 16.04 -7.01
C LYS A 199 12.31 15.63 -7.46
N ALA A 200 11.78 14.52 -6.95
CA ALA A 200 10.42 14.11 -7.22
C ALA A 200 9.37 15.08 -6.66
N PHE A 201 9.59 15.66 -5.47
CA PHE A 201 8.73 16.74 -4.96
C PHE A 201 8.73 17.93 -5.91
N ASP A 202 9.91 18.40 -6.34
CA ASP A 202 10.04 19.52 -7.28
C ASP A 202 9.31 19.25 -8.60
N GLU A 203 9.53 18.09 -9.22
CA GLU A 203 8.84 17.70 -10.45
C GLU A 203 7.33 17.57 -10.24
N ALA A 204 6.86 16.94 -9.15
CA ALA A 204 5.42 16.77 -8.91
C ALA A 204 4.70 18.11 -8.71
N ILE A 205 5.34 19.04 -8.00
CA ILE A 205 4.86 20.41 -7.83
C ILE A 205 4.74 21.12 -9.19
N ASN A 206 5.76 21.01 -10.05
CA ASN A 206 5.80 21.68 -11.35
C ASN A 206 4.87 21.02 -12.38
N ASP A 207 4.67 19.71 -12.29
CA ASP A 207 3.76 18.92 -13.12
C ASP A 207 2.28 19.24 -12.78
N GLY A 208 2.03 19.78 -11.58
CA GLY A 208 0.73 20.30 -11.15
C GLY A 208 -0.16 19.26 -10.49
N VAL A 209 0.39 18.39 -9.64
CA VAL A 209 -0.41 17.47 -8.80
C VAL A 209 -1.26 18.24 -7.78
N ASP A 210 -2.38 17.67 -7.34
CA ASP A 210 -3.25 18.31 -6.33
C ASP A 210 -3.00 17.75 -4.91
N VAL A 211 -2.62 16.47 -4.83
CA VAL A 211 -2.32 15.76 -3.58
C VAL A 211 -1.11 14.87 -3.80
N LEU A 212 -0.22 14.82 -2.80
CA LEU A 212 0.92 13.91 -2.76
C LEU A 212 0.70 12.82 -1.70
N SER A 213 0.83 11.57 -2.12
CA SER A 213 0.84 10.40 -1.25
C SER A 213 2.27 9.87 -1.16
N VAL A 214 2.87 9.95 0.02
CA VAL A 214 4.28 9.61 0.27
C VAL A 214 4.35 8.53 1.34
N SER A 215 4.44 7.28 0.92
CA SER A 215 4.50 6.13 1.83
C SER A 215 5.93 5.79 2.21
N LEU A 216 6.72 6.83 2.54
CA LEU A 216 8.14 6.78 2.85
C LEU A 216 8.39 7.37 4.25
N ALA A 217 9.44 6.92 4.91
CA ALA A 217 9.85 7.46 6.20
C ALA A 217 11.37 7.28 6.38
N ALA A 218 11.99 8.24 7.07
CA ALA A 218 13.42 8.20 7.43
C ALA A 218 13.62 7.55 8.80
N ASP A 219 14.77 6.91 9.02
CA ASP A 219 15.09 6.21 10.27
C ASP A 219 14.99 7.11 11.52
N ILE A 220 14.77 6.45 12.66
CA ILE A 220 14.64 7.09 13.98
C ILE A 220 16.00 6.98 14.70
N PRO A 221 16.49 8.03 15.40
CA PRO A 221 15.83 9.29 15.75
C PRO A 221 15.73 10.28 14.58
N LEU A 222 14.60 10.99 14.52
CA LEU A 222 14.40 12.06 13.55
C LEU A 222 15.26 13.28 13.87
N TYR A 223 15.68 13.98 12.82
CA TYR A 223 16.12 15.36 12.93
C TYR A 223 14.92 16.32 13.04
N SER A 224 15.18 17.57 13.45
CA SER A 224 14.15 18.60 13.40
C SER A 224 13.62 18.77 11.98
N GLU A 225 12.35 19.13 11.85
CA GLU A 225 11.64 19.42 10.62
C GLU A 225 12.27 20.57 9.78
N VAL A 226 13.08 21.42 10.40
CA VAL A 226 13.87 22.47 9.72
C VAL A 226 15.30 22.04 9.41
N ASP A 227 15.69 20.82 9.77
CA ASP A 227 17.02 20.28 9.48
C ASP A 227 17.16 20.00 7.99
N ARG A 228 18.30 20.41 7.42
CA ARG A 228 18.59 20.28 5.99
C ARG A 228 18.74 18.83 5.53
N ARG A 229 18.91 17.88 6.46
CA ARG A 229 18.94 16.45 6.19
C ARG A 229 17.54 15.84 5.96
N GLY A 230 16.47 16.57 6.26
CA GLY A 230 15.11 16.08 6.07
C GLY A 230 14.56 16.37 4.66
N SER A 231 14.68 15.43 3.72
CA SER A 231 14.09 15.57 2.38
C SER A 231 12.57 15.71 2.38
N ILE A 232 11.87 14.84 3.12
CA ILE A 232 10.40 14.81 3.18
C ILE A 232 9.83 16.10 3.83
N PRO A 233 10.30 16.57 5.00
CA PRO A 233 9.85 17.85 5.57
C PRO A 233 10.04 19.04 4.62
N ILE A 234 11.20 19.15 3.97
CA ILE A 234 11.51 20.26 3.07
C ILE A 234 10.66 20.22 1.80
N GLY A 235 10.63 19.06 1.11
CA GLY A 235 9.84 18.88 -0.11
C GLY A 235 8.34 19.09 0.14
N SER A 236 7.84 18.55 1.25
CA SER A 236 6.44 18.74 1.64
C SER A 236 6.10 20.18 2.01
N PHE A 237 7.01 20.93 2.65
CA PHE A 237 6.79 22.34 2.94
C PHE A 237 6.56 23.14 1.66
N HIS A 238 7.39 22.91 0.63
CA HIS A 238 7.24 23.58 -0.66
C HIS A 238 5.96 23.18 -1.40
N ALA A 239 5.53 21.92 -1.29
CA ALA A 239 4.26 21.46 -1.85
C ALA A 239 3.07 22.16 -1.17
N VAL A 240 3.02 22.16 0.17
CA VAL A 240 1.95 22.79 0.95
C VAL A 240 1.91 24.31 0.74
N ALA A 241 3.06 24.96 0.64
CA ALA A 241 3.16 26.39 0.32
C ALA A 241 2.56 26.74 -1.06
N LYS A 242 2.47 25.77 -1.98
CA LYS A 242 1.80 25.89 -3.29
C LYS A 242 0.38 25.33 -3.31
N GLY A 243 -0.19 25.01 -2.14
CA GLY A 243 -1.56 24.52 -2.01
C GLY A 243 -1.73 23.01 -2.28
N ILE A 244 -0.65 22.24 -2.32
CA ILE A 244 -0.67 20.79 -2.55
C ILE A 244 -0.65 20.08 -1.19
N THR A 245 -1.68 19.28 -0.92
CA THR A 245 -1.73 18.52 0.35
C THR A 245 -0.77 17.34 0.31
N VAL A 246 -0.02 17.11 1.39
CA VAL A 246 0.92 15.99 1.50
C VAL A 246 0.47 15.04 2.60
N VAL A 247 0.33 13.76 2.24
CA VAL A 247 -0.09 12.68 3.13
C VAL A 247 1.05 11.69 3.28
N CYS A 248 1.50 11.46 4.52
CA CYS A 248 2.60 10.53 4.81
C CYS A 248 2.19 9.47 5.84
N ALA A 249 2.83 8.30 5.78
CA ALA A 249 2.68 7.29 6.82
C ALA A 249 3.41 7.69 8.12
N ALA A 250 2.87 7.32 9.27
CA ALA A 250 3.48 7.57 10.58
C ALA A 250 4.69 6.66 10.91
N GLY A 251 5.01 5.70 10.04
CA GLY A 251 6.04 4.71 10.28
C GLY A 251 5.55 3.40 10.89
N ASN A 252 6.44 2.40 10.88
CA ASN A 252 6.14 1.04 11.36
C ASN A 252 6.96 0.62 12.58
N ALA A 253 7.77 1.52 13.15
CA ALA A 253 8.66 1.25 14.28
C ALA A 253 7.96 1.18 15.66
N GLY A 254 6.63 1.27 15.69
CA GLY A 254 5.83 1.10 16.91
C GLY A 254 6.06 -0.27 17.56
N PRO A 255 5.56 -0.50 18.79
CA PRO A 255 4.59 0.31 19.52
C PRO A 255 5.18 1.28 20.53
N ARG A 256 6.51 1.31 20.69
CA ARG A 256 7.15 2.06 21.76
C ARG A 256 6.84 3.54 21.60
N ALA A 257 6.87 4.28 22.69
CA ALA A 257 6.73 5.73 22.62
C ALA A 257 7.85 6.32 21.72
N GLU A 258 7.57 7.49 21.13
CA GLU A 258 8.55 8.26 20.35
C GLU A 258 9.00 7.59 19.04
N THR A 259 8.18 6.72 18.46
CA THR A 259 8.48 6.02 17.19
C THR A 259 7.74 6.59 15.97
N VAL A 260 7.06 7.73 16.10
CA VAL A 260 6.31 8.35 14.98
C VAL A 260 7.28 9.08 14.06
N GLN A 261 7.19 8.78 12.76
CA GLN A 261 7.93 9.42 11.68
C GLN A 261 7.07 10.49 10.99
N ASN A 262 7.67 11.31 10.11
CA ASN A 262 6.99 12.36 9.34
C ASN A 262 6.19 13.33 10.22
N THR A 263 6.83 13.90 11.25
CA THR A 263 6.19 14.72 12.30
C THR A 263 6.05 16.21 11.95
N ALA A 264 6.43 16.62 10.75
CA ALA A 264 6.38 18.02 10.36
C ALA A 264 4.93 18.56 10.39
N PRO A 265 4.66 19.74 10.99
CA PRO A 265 3.28 20.20 11.23
C PRO A 265 2.40 20.41 10.00
N TRP A 266 3.00 20.55 8.82
CA TRP A 266 2.30 20.74 7.54
C TRP A 266 1.97 19.42 6.83
N ILE A 267 2.43 18.27 7.36
CA ILE A 267 2.15 16.94 6.79
C ILE A 267 0.91 16.35 7.46
N LEU A 268 0.04 15.72 6.66
CA LEU A 268 -1.01 14.85 7.19
C LEU A 268 -0.42 13.45 7.48
N THR A 269 -0.05 13.22 8.73
CA THR A 269 0.60 11.98 9.18
C THR A 269 -0.43 10.92 9.58
N VAL A 270 -0.38 9.75 8.94
CA VAL A 270 -1.42 8.71 9.02
C VAL A 270 -0.92 7.48 9.77
N ALA A 271 -1.61 7.11 10.86
CA ALA A 271 -1.40 5.86 11.58
C ALA A 271 -2.16 4.68 10.94
N ALA A 272 -1.78 3.44 11.25
CA ALA A 272 -2.44 2.24 10.77
C ALA A 272 -3.37 1.63 11.83
N SER A 273 -4.56 1.19 11.43
CA SER A 273 -5.53 0.48 12.27
C SER A 273 -6.09 -0.75 11.58
N THR A 274 -6.64 -1.69 12.35
CA THR A 274 -7.33 -2.87 11.80
C THR A 274 -8.72 -2.52 11.32
N VAL A 275 -9.20 -3.24 10.30
CA VAL A 275 -10.61 -3.22 9.88
C VAL A 275 -11.38 -4.38 10.54
N ASP A 276 -12.69 -4.41 10.35
CA ASP A 276 -13.57 -5.46 10.90
C ASP A 276 -13.47 -6.83 10.19
N ARG A 277 -12.63 -6.94 9.15
CA ARG A 277 -12.35 -8.18 8.42
C ARG A 277 -11.08 -8.85 8.93
N SER A 278 -11.18 -10.15 9.20
CA SER A 278 -10.05 -11.03 9.52
C SER A 278 -10.01 -12.24 8.58
N PHE A 279 -8.83 -12.85 8.44
CA PHE A 279 -8.60 -14.07 7.66
C PHE A 279 -8.14 -15.21 8.58
N PRO A 280 -9.06 -15.91 9.26
CA PRO A 280 -8.71 -17.03 10.12
C PRO A 280 -8.27 -18.26 9.31
N THR A 281 -7.23 -18.93 9.76
CA THR A 281 -6.73 -20.20 9.25
C THR A 281 -7.05 -21.32 10.25
N PRO A 282 -7.99 -22.23 9.95
CA PRO A 282 -8.25 -23.38 10.80
C PRO A 282 -7.11 -24.41 10.68
N ILE A 283 -6.58 -24.84 11.83
CA ILE A 283 -5.57 -25.90 11.94
C ILE A 283 -6.21 -27.09 12.64
N ALA A 284 -6.42 -28.17 11.90
CA ALA A 284 -6.88 -29.44 12.47
C ALA A 284 -5.70 -30.24 13.03
N LEU A 285 -5.80 -30.65 14.28
CA LEU A 285 -4.82 -31.49 14.99
C LEU A 285 -5.18 -32.98 14.83
N GLY A 286 -4.19 -33.86 15.00
CA GLY A 286 -4.38 -35.32 14.88
C GLY A 286 -5.34 -35.94 15.92
N ASN A 287 -5.69 -35.21 16.98
CA ASN A 287 -6.71 -35.59 17.96
C ASN A 287 -8.10 -35.05 17.62
N ASN A 288 -8.32 -34.59 16.38
CA ASN A 288 -9.58 -34.05 15.88
C ASN A 288 -10.02 -32.72 16.51
N HIS A 289 -9.13 -32.05 17.25
CA HIS A 289 -9.35 -30.65 17.68
C HIS A 289 -8.97 -29.69 16.55
N THR A 290 -9.71 -28.59 16.41
CA THR A 290 -9.37 -27.52 15.46
C THR A 290 -9.03 -26.25 16.23
N ILE A 291 -7.85 -25.68 15.94
CA ILE A 291 -7.43 -24.37 16.45
C ILE A 291 -7.63 -23.35 15.33
N ILE A 292 -8.32 -22.25 15.64
CA ILE A 292 -8.43 -21.13 14.70
C ILE A 292 -7.26 -20.19 14.95
N VAL A 293 -6.35 -20.11 14.00
CA VAL A 293 -5.25 -19.14 14.03
C VAL A 293 -5.63 -17.97 13.15
N SER A 294 -5.83 -16.80 13.74
CA SER A 294 -5.90 -15.56 12.96
C SER A 294 -4.47 -15.12 12.61
N ASN A 295 -3.98 -15.53 11.44
CA ASN A 295 -2.67 -15.08 10.98
C ASN A 295 -2.81 -13.68 10.36
N LYS A 296 -1.98 -12.73 10.79
CA LYS A 296 -1.96 -11.36 10.24
C LYS A 296 -1.00 -11.22 9.05
N THR A 297 -0.19 -12.23 8.75
CA THR A 297 0.76 -12.26 7.63
C THR A 297 0.27 -13.17 6.52
N LEU A 298 -0.16 -12.57 5.40
CA LEU A 298 -0.19 -13.23 4.10
C LEU A 298 1.18 -12.98 3.45
N THR A 299 2.08 -13.95 3.48
CA THR A 299 3.36 -13.87 2.77
C THR A 299 3.15 -14.18 1.28
N GLY A 300 3.65 -13.31 0.40
CA GLY A 300 3.65 -13.55 -1.05
C GLY A 300 3.54 -12.30 -1.93
N GLN A 301 4.54 -11.40 -1.91
CA GLN A 301 4.55 -10.19 -2.76
C GLN A 301 4.58 -10.50 -4.27
N ARG A 302 5.09 -11.66 -4.71
CA ARG A 302 5.20 -11.99 -6.15
C ARG A 302 3.92 -12.50 -6.81
N LYS A 303 2.91 -12.94 -6.05
CA LYS A 303 1.64 -13.45 -6.65
C LYS A 303 0.57 -12.39 -6.90
N TRP A 304 0.74 -11.18 -6.35
CA TRP A 304 -0.20 -10.08 -6.57
C TRP A 304 -0.30 -9.67 -8.05
N LEU A 305 0.79 -9.82 -8.80
CA LEU A 305 0.87 -9.37 -10.20
C LEU A 305 0.57 -10.48 -11.22
N ASP A 306 0.84 -11.75 -10.90
CA ASP A 306 0.77 -12.84 -11.89
C ASP A 306 -0.62 -13.44 -12.14
N ARG A 307 -1.65 -13.08 -11.35
CA ARG A 307 -2.99 -13.70 -11.47
C ARG A 307 -4.12 -12.78 -11.95
N ILE A 308 -3.79 -11.58 -12.45
CA ILE A 308 -4.63 -10.86 -13.42
C ILE A 308 -4.41 -11.39 -14.85
N ARG A 309 -3.44 -12.31 -15.06
CA ARG A 309 -3.37 -13.14 -16.27
C ARG A 309 -3.91 -14.55 -16.00
N THR A 310 -4.76 -15.01 -16.90
CA THR A 310 -5.23 -16.39 -16.97
C THR A 310 -4.06 -17.36 -17.20
N ASN A 311 -4.06 -18.45 -16.40
CA ASN A 311 -3.29 -19.70 -16.49
C ASN A 311 -1.79 -19.77 -16.08
N SER A 312 -1.60 -20.57 -15.01
CA SER A 312 -0.57 -21.60 -14.77
C SER A 312 0.91 -21.21 -14.79
N TYR A 313 1.60 -21.34 -13.63
CA TYR A 313 2.68 -22.31 -13.34
C TYR A 313 2.98 -22.32 -11.82
N LYS A 314 3.38 -23.48 -11.28
CA LYS A 314 3.60 -23.77 -9.85
C LYS A 314 5.06 -23.55 -9.45
N TYR A 315 5.33 -22.78 -8.38
CA TYR A 315 6.52 -22.97 -7.52
C TYR A 315 6.23 -22.58 -6.06
N GLN A 316 6.99 -23.19 -5.15
CA GLN A 316 6.69 -23.47 -3.74
C GLN A 316 7.78 -22.85 -2.86
N PHE A 317 7.48 -21.99 -1.88
CA PHE A 317 8.44 -21.61 -0.83
C PHE A 317 7.77 -21.34 0.54
N GLN A 318 8.46 -21.81 1.58
CA GLN A 318 8.08 -21.86 2.99
C GLN A 318 8.51 -20.59 3.74
N GLY A 319 7.81 -20.25 4.83
CA GLY A 319 8.25 -19.27 5.83
C GLY A 319 7.54 -19.48 7.16
N GLN A 320 8.31 -19.84 8.19
CA GLN A 320 7.90 -20.20 9.55
C GLN A 320 7.59 -18.96 10.42
N ALA A 321 6.80 -19.17 11.46
CA ALA A 321 6.55 -18.24 12.56
C ALA A 321 7.55 -18.44 13.71
N MET A 322 7.78 -17.41 14.52
CA MET A 322 8.26 -17.60 15.90
C MET A 322 7.54 -16.63 16.84
N PHE A 323 6.89 -17.21 17.86
CA PHE A 323 6.40 -16.52 19.04
C PHE A 323 7.48 -16.58 20.12
N THR A 324 7.68 -15.49 20.85
CA THR A 324 8.13 -15.54 22.25
C THR A 324 7.26 -14.59 23.07
N GLY A 325 6.90 -15.02 24.28
CA GLY A 325 5.79 -14.50 25.06
C GLY A 325 6.11 -13.37 26.03
N GLU A 326 5.08 -13.12 26.83
CA GLU A 326 4.92 -12.24 28.00
C GLU A 326 4.73 -10.73 27.73
N ASP A 327 3.48 -10.32 27.93
CA ASP A 327 3.03 -9.02 28.38
C ASP A 327 3.50 -7.79 27.60
N THR A 328 2.96 -7.62 26.39
CA THR A 328 2.34 -6.37 25.87
C THR A 328 1.90 -6.60 24.43
N VAL A 329 0.62 -6.41 24.14
CA VAL A 329 0.09 -6.61 22.79
C VAL A 329 0.50 -5.43 21.93
N SER A 330 1.44 -5.68 21.03
CA SER A 330 1.84 -4.74 20.00
C SER A 330 2.54 -5.48 18.88
N ALA A 331 2.17 -5.19 17.64
CA ALA A 331 2.78 -5.80 16.46
C ALA A 331 3.22 -4.70 15.50
N ALA A 332 4.53 -4.63 15.29
CA ALA A 332 5.21 -3.86 14.25
C ALA A 332 5.30 -4.69 12.97
N LEU A 333 5.35 -4.02 11.81
CA LEU A 333 5.88 -4.61 10.58
C LEU A 333 7.41 -4.60 10.70
N VAL A 334 8.02 -5.76 10.93
CA VAL A 334 9.48 -5.94 10.92
C VAL A 334 9.91 -6.33 9.50
N TYR A 335 10.70 -5.49 8.84
CA TYR A 335 11.52 -5.89 7.71
C TYR A 335 12.79 -6.57 8.26
N PRO A 336 13.28 -7.69 7.69
CA PRO A 336 14.51 -8.29 8.16
C PRO A 336 15.71 -7.37 7.87
N GLU A 337 16.53 -7.12 8.90
CA GLU A 337 17.92 -6.65 8.76
C GLU A 337 18.74 -7.72 8.02
N VAL A 338 19.53 -7.31 7.04
CA VAL A 338 20.49 -8.17 6.35
C VAL A 338 21.80 -8.16 7.13
N SER A 339 21.92 -9.07 8.09
CA SER A 339 23.22 -9.53 8.58
C SER A 339 23.12 -11.01 8.91
N ASP A 340 23.55 -11.84 7.95
CA ASP A 340 24.19 -13.16 8.13
C ASP A 340 23.87 -14.11 6.98
N LEU A 341 24.43 -13.87 5.80
CA LEU A 341 24.70 -14.91 4.80
C LEU A 341 25.95 -14.55 3.97
N MET A 342 27.14 -14.61 4.59
CA MET A 342 28.35 -14.93 3.84
C MET A 342 28.54 -16.45 3.86
N PRO A 343 28.77 -17.13 2.73
CA PRO A 343 29.18 -18.53 2.74
C PRO A 343 30.68 -18.65 3.08
N PRO A 344 31.10 -19.68 3.84
CA PRO A 344 32.51 -20.08 3.94
C PRO A 344 32.99 -20.69 2.62
N ARG A 345 34.32 -20.64 2.43
CA ARG A 345 35.09 -21.06 1.23
C ARG A 345 34.69 -22.41 0.62
#